data_AF-A0A3D5B367-F1
#
_entry.id   AF-A0A3D5B367-F1
#
_cell.length_a   1.000
_cell.length_b   1.000
_cell.length_c   1.000
_cell.angle_alpha   90.00
_cell.angle_beta   90.00
_cell.angle_gamma   90.00
#
_symmetry.space_group_name_H-M   'P 1'
#
loop_
_entity.id
_entity.type
_entity.pdbx_description
1 polymer ?
#
loop_
_entity_poly.entity_id
_entity_poly.type
_entity_poly.pdbx_seq_one_letter_code
_entity_poly.pdbx_strand_id
1 'polypeptide(L)' 'MSLADQIFIENVKDILTNGVSDADMQVRPRWDDGAPAHTIK' A
#
# COMPACT_ATOMS: atom_id res chain seq x y z
N MET A 1 17.77 2.72 -16.20
CA MET A 1 16.65 3.23 -15.39
C MET A 1 16.51 4.70 -15.66
N SER A 2 15.32 5.13 -16.02
CA SER A 2 14.96 6.54 -16.06
C SER A 2 14.90 7.13 -14.65
N LEU A 3 14.91 8.46 -14.55
CA LEU A 3 14.67 9.15 -13.28
C LEU A 3 13.29 8.79 -12.69
N ALA A 4 12.28 8.59 -13.54
CA ALA A 4 10.95 8.19 -13.10
C ALA A 4 10.96 6.80 -12.44
N ASP A 5 11.72 5.85 -12.99
CA ASP A 5 11.86 4.51 -12.41
C ASP A 5 12.48 4.57 -11.02
N GLN A 6 13.52 5.41 -10.84
CA GLN A 6 14.21 5.58 -9.56
C GLN A 6 13.25 6.14 -8.50
N ILE A 7 12.54 7.23 -8.82
CA ILE A 7 11.58 7.87 -7.93
C ILE A 7 10.46 6.89 -7.54
N PHE A 8 9.93 6.13 -8.51
CA PHE A 8 8.89 5.15 -8.24
C PHE A 8 9.37 4.06 -7.26
N ILE A 9 10.56 3.50 -7.51
CA ILE A 9 11.13 2.45 -6.66
C ILE A 9 11.41 2.97 -5.24
N GLU A 10 11.95 4.18 -5.11
CA GLU A 10 12.22 4.79 -3.82
C GLU A 10 10.95 5.02 -3.02
N ASN A 11 9.89 5.54 -3.66
CA ASN A 11 8.59 5.73 -3.01
C ASN A 11 7.99 4.42 -2.53
N VAL A 12 8.03 3.36 -3.35
CA VAL A 12 7.51 2.03 -2.96
C VAL A 12 8.28 1.48 -1.76
N LYS A 13 9.62 1.60 -1.77
CA LYS A 13 10.45 1.15 -0.63
C LYS A 13 10.12 1.90 0.65
N ASP A 14 9.89 3.21 0.55
CA ASP A 14 9.53 4.03 1.71
C ASP A 14 8.16 3.63 2.28
N ILE A 15 7.15 3.44 1.42
CA ILE A 15 5.81 2.98 1.85
C ILE A 15 5.90 1.62 2.55
N LEU A 16 6.68 0.67 2.02
CA LEU A 16 6.82 -0.66 2.63
C LEU A 16 7.57 -0.63 3.97
N THR A 17 8.49 0.33 4.16
CA THR A 17 9.30 0.42 5.38
C THR A 17 8.60 1.24 6.46
N ASN A 18 8.06 2.39 6.08
CA ASN A 18 7.59 3.45 6.98
C ASN A 18 6.07 3.66 6.92
N GLY A 19 5.36 2.97 6.03
CA GLY A 19 3.91 3.06 5.89
C GLY A 19 3.15 2.65 7.16
N VAL A 20 1.84 2.94 7.16
CA VAL A 20 0.92 2.63 8.24
C VAL A 20 -0.21 1.79 7.67
N SER A 21 -0.59 0.74 8.40
CA SER A 21 -1.71 -0.11 8.03
C SER A 21 -3.04 0.50 8.48
N ASP A 22 -4.08 0.30 7.68
CA ASP A 22 -5.46 0.64 7.98
C ASP A 22 -6.27 -0.55 8.57
N ALA A 23 -5.61 -1.61 9.04
CA ALA A 23 -6.24 -2.86 9.50
C ALA A 23 -7.38 -2.66 10.53
N ASP A 24 -7.29 -1.64 11.37
CA ASP A 24 -8.27 -1.34 12.42
C ASP A 24 -9.37 -0.33 11.97
N MET A 25 -9.41 0.04 10.70
CA MET A 25 -10.34 1.03 10.16
C MET A 25 -11.51 0.39 9.41
N GLN A 26 -12.66 1.06 9.37
CA GLN A 26 -13.76 0.60 8.50
C GLN A 26 -13.52 1.05 7.06
N VAL A 27 -12.92 0.17 6.25
CA VAL A 27 -12.60 0.45 4.84
C VAL A 27 -13.74 0.05 3.90
N ARG A 28 -13.99 0.88 2.88
CA ARG A 28 -14.97 0.61 1.82
C ARG A 28 -14.48 -0.40 0.77
N PRO A 29 -13.21 -0.37 0.33
CA PRO A 29 -12.67 -1.36 -0.60
C PRO A 29 -12.82 -2.80 -0.11
N ARG A 30 -13.13 -3.70 -1.04
CA ARG A 30 -13.35 -5.13 -0.80
C ARG A 30 -12.60 -5.95 -1.85
N TRP A 31 -12.11 -7.11 -1.46
CA TRP A 31 -11.62 -8.14 -2.38
C TRP A 31 -12.79 -8.85 -3.07
N ASP A 32 -12.50 -9.65 -4.09
CA ASP A 32 -13.53 -10.40 -4.85
C ASP A 32 -14.31 -11.38 -3.97
N ASP A 33 -13.74 -11.81 -2.83
CA ASP A 33 -14.39 -12.66 -1.83
C ASP A 33 -15.23 -11.88 -0.79
N GLY A 34 -15.26 -10.54 -0.88
CA GLY A 34 -16.00 -9.65 0.02
C GLY A 34 -15.27 -9.28 1.31
N ALA A 35 -14.05 -9.77 1.55
CA ALA A 35 -13.25 -9.34 2.69
C ALA A 35 -12.83 -7.85 2.55
N PRO A 36 -12.75 -7.08 3.65
CA PRO A 36 -12.17 -5.73 3.63
C PRO A 36 -10.75 -5.74 3.03
N ALA A 37 -10.49 -4.87 2.06
CA ALA A 37 -9.17 -4.76 1.45
C ALA A 37 -8.30 -3.78 2.23
N HIS A 38 -7.65 -4.29 3.27
CA HIS A 38 -6.73 -3.53 4.11
C HIS A 38 -5.32 -3.44 3.54
N THR A 39 -4.63 -2.35 3.87
CA THR A 39 -3.19 -2.22 3.65
C THR A 39 -2.42 -3.08 4.64
N ILE A 40 -1.40 -3.78 4.14
CA ILE A 40 -0.56 -4.67 4.94
C ILE A 40 0.72 -3.93 5.34
N LYS A 41 1.11 -4.06 6.60
CA LYS A 41 2.44 -3.72 7.10
C LYS A 41 3.14 -4.98 7.59
#